data_AF-A0A386C7B1-F1
#
_entry.id   AF-A0A386C7B1-F1
#
_cell.length_a   1.000
_cell.length_b   1.000
_cell.length_c   1.000
_cell.angle_alpha   90.00
_cell.angle_beta   90.00
_cell.angle_gamma   90.00
#
_symmetry.space_group_name_H-M   'P 1'
#
loop_
_entity.id
_entity.type
_entity.pdbx_description
1 polymer ?
#
loop_
_entity_poly.entity_id
_entity_poly.type
_entity_poly.pdbx_seq_one_letter_code
_entity_poly.pdbx_strand_id
1 'polypeptide(L)'
;MDARVAMAGCVAVAMALAAASASAFELSDGSKATCTARDKAVREYAAPADDPIMRDRTGLTLPEKGGYVIGWNLAKLAKLPPVVRDFLFFHECAHARVPTTVELTANCEGLKDMRAAGRAGEKVEGDLAAYFNGNNAGAYWQQTVACANRPPNPPDPPGTLRVPRPPG
;
A
#
# COMPACT_ATOMS: atom_id res chain seq x y z
N MET A 1 18.24 -70.96 10.29
CA MET A 1 17.22 -69.94 10.60
C MET A 1 17.98 -68.80 11.26
N ASP A 2 18.08 -67.65 10.62
CA ASP A 2 18.27 -66.34 11.27
C ASP A 2 18.15 -65.26 10.18
N ALA A 3 17.00 -64.57 10.21
CA ALA A 3 16.61 -63.57 9.24
C ALA A 3 17.22 -62.21 9.62
N ARG A 4 17.97 -61.61 8.70
CA ARG A 4 18.47 -60.24 8.80
C ARG A 4 17.32 -59.27 8.54
N VAL A 5 16.96 -58.45 9.53
CA VAL A 5 16.04 -57.33 9.36
C VAL A 5 16.82 -56.11 8.89
N ALA A 6 16.59 -55.68 7.65
CA ALA A 6 17.08 -54.42 7.12
C ALA A 6 16.05 -53.32 7.43
N MET A 7 16.39 -52.37 8.31
CA MET A 7 15.61 -51.14 8.46
C MET A 7 15.97 -50.17 7.32
N ALA A 8 15.06 -50.02 6.37
CA ALA A 8 15.10 -48.94 5.39
C ALA A 8 14.57 -47.66 6.03
N GLY A 9 15.47 -46.75 6.40
CA GLY A 9 15.12 -45.41 6.88
C GLY A 9 14.74 -44.49 5.71
N CYS A 10 13.44 -44.21 5.55
CA CYS A 10 12.97 -43.12 4.70
C CYS A 10 13.24 -41.79 5.40
N VAL A 11 14.31 -41.10 5.01
CA VAL A 11 14.53 -39.69 5.34
C VAL A 11 13.60 -38.85 4.47
N ALA A 12 12.47 -38.40 5.03
CA ALA A 12 11.62 -37.41 4.38
C ALA A 12 12.30 -36.03 4.47
N VAL A 13 12.90 -35.58 3.37
CA VAL A 13 13.41 -34.21 3.22
C VAL A 13 12.22 -33.28 3.06
N ALA A 14 11.83 -32.61 4.16
CA ALA A 14 10.86 -31.52 4.11
C ALA A 14 11.55 -30.29 3.49
N MET A 15 11.33 -30.06 2.19
CA MET A 15 11.68 -28.79 1.56
C MET A 15 10.77 -27.69 2.11
N ALA A 16 11.31 -26.87 3.02
CA ALA A 16 10.70 -25.61 3.43
C ALA A 16 10.67 -24.67 2.23
N LEU A 17 9.51 -24.54 1.60
CA LEU A 17 9.21 -23.46 0.66
C LEU A 17 9.33 -22.13 1.42
N ALA A 18 10.43 -21.42 1.23
CA ALA A 18 10.56 -20.05 1.69
C ALA A 18 9.53 -19.20 0.95
N ALA A 19 8.41 -18.91 1.61
CA ALA A 19 7.48 -17.91 1.13
C ALA A 19 8.26 -16.58 1.02
N ALA A 20 8.33 -16.02 -0.18
CA ALA A 20 8.90 -14.69 -0.39
C ALA A 20 8.04 -13.71 0.43
N SER A 21 8.53 -13.32 1.60
CA SER A 21 7.85 -12.38 2.47
C SER A 21 7.64 -11.08 1.72
N ALA A 22 6.40 -10.58 1.69
CA ALA A 22 6.16 -9.20 1.34
C ALA A 22 6.98 -8.33 2.31
N SER A 23 7.94 -7.57 1.78
CA SER A 23 8.68 -6.60 2.57
C SER A 23 7.69 -5.59 3.14
N ALA A 24 7.68 -5.43 4.46
CA ALA A 24 6.84 -4.45 5.13
C ALA A 24 7.53 -3.08 5.12
N PHE A 25 6.80 -2.03 4.75
CA PHE A 25 7.24 -0.64 4.84
C PHE A 25 7.55 -0.24 6.29
N GLU A 26 8.61 0.53 6.52
CA GLU A 26 8.93 1.08 7.84
C GLU A 26 8.41 2.52 7.96
N LEU A 27 7.47 2.72 8.87
CA LEU A 27 6.85 4.02 9.14
C LEU A 27 7.75 4.91 10.00
N SER A 28 7.38 6.18 10.14
CA SER A 28 8.17 7.19 10.87
C SER A 28 8.43 6.89 12.34
N ASP A 29 7.58 6.09 12.98
CA ASP A 29 7.74 5.62 14.35
C ASP A 29 8.59 4.34 14.47
N GLY A 30 9.14 3.84 13.37
CA GLY A 30 9.91 2.58 13.30
C GLY A 30 9.05 1.33 13.28
N SER A 31 7.72 1.45 13.34
CA SER A 31 6.82 0.32 13.17
C SER A 31 6.73 -0.11 11.70
N LYS A 32 6.36 -1.37 11.48
CA LYS A 32 6.21 -1.92 10.13
C LYS A 32 4.75 -1.93 9.71
N ALA A 33 4.48 -1.59 8.46
CA ALA A 33 3.17 -1.69 7.85
C ALA A 33 3.22 -2.57 6.60
N THR A 34 2.15 -3.33 6.37
CA THR A 34 2.01 -4.18 5.20
C THR A 34 0.76 -3.78 4.47
N CYS A 35 0.90 -3.43 3.20
CA CYS A 35 -0.26 -3.19 2.36
C CYS A 35 -0.95 -4.52 2.04
N THR A 36 -2.27 -4.59 2.25
CA THR A 36 -3.07 -5.78 1.91
C THR A 36 -4.15 -5.38 0.91
N ALA A 37 -4.18 -6.05 -0.24
CA ALA A 37 -5.19 -5.87 -1.28
C ALA A 37 -5.68 -7.24 -1.76
N ARG A 38 -7.02 -7.41 -1.85
CA ARG A 38 -7.65 -8.68 -2.22
C ARG A 38 -7.15 -9.86 -1.36
N ASP A 39 -7.12 -9.64 -0.05
CA ASP A 39 -6.67 -10.60 0.98
C ASP A 39 -5.24 -11.12 0.79
N LYS A 40 -4.41 -10.39 0.04
CA LYS A 40 -3.01 -10.70 -0.19
C LYS A 40 -2.14 -9.51 0.16
N ALA A 41 -1.00 -9.80 0.80
CA ALA A 41 0.03 -8.79 0.98
C ALA A 41 0.52 -8.32 -0.39
N VAL A 42 0.52 -7.02 -0.61
CA VAL A 42 1.08 -6.38 -1.80
C VAL A 42 2.60 -6.40 -1.65
N ARG A 43 3.29 -6.88 -2.67
CA ARG A 43 4.74 -6.97 -2.64
C ARG A 43 5.33 -5.56 -2.76
N GLU A 44 6.40 -5.30 -2.02
CA GLU A 44 7.12 -4.03 -2.08
C GLU A 44 8.56 -4.27 -2.58
N TYR A 45 9.12 -3.33 -3.35
CA TYR A 45 10.54 -3.35 -3.72
C TYR A 45 11.18 -1.96 -3.60
N ALA A 46 12.44 -1.97 -3.18
CA ALA A 46 13.30 -0.79 -3.23
C ALA A 46 13.86 -0.64 -4.66
N ALA A 47 13.55 0.46 -5.31
CA ALA A 47 14.09 0.81 -6.61
C ALA A 47 15.43 1.55 -6.43
N PRO A 48 16.47 1.20 -7.21
CA PRO A 48 17.69 1.98 -7.26
C PRO A 48 17.43 3.38 -7.86
N ALA A 49 18.34 4.32 -7.62
CA ALA A 49 18.14 5.72 -7.98
C ALA A 49 18.01 5.96 -9.49
N ASP A 50 18.59 5.09 -10.31
CA ASP A 50 18.61 5.11 -11.77
C ASP A 50 17.52 4.23 -12.42
N ASP A 51 16.64 3.63 -11.61
CA ASP A 51 15.50 2.85 -12.12
C ASP A 51 14.66 3.72 -13.09
N PRO A 52 14.47 3.28 -14.35
CA PRO A 52 13.85 4.12 -15.38
C PRO A 52 12.37 4.44 -15.10
N ILE A 53 11.69 3.62 -14.30
CA ILE A 53 10.29 3.82 -13.90
C ILE A 53 10.23 4.76 -12.68
N MET A 54 11.17 4.60 -11.76
CA MET A 54 11.14 5.28 -10.46
C MET A 54 12.00 6.54 -10.37
N ARG A 55 12.84 6.85 -11.36
CA ARG A 55 13.73 8.04 -11.32
C ARG A 55 12.99 9.35 -11.05
N ASP A 56 11.75 9.46 -11.53
CA ASP A 56 10.92 10.66 -11.42
C ASP A 56 9.84 10.55 -10.34
N ARG A 57 9.77 9.42 -9.61
CA ARG A 57 8.70 9.10 -8.65
C ARG A 57 9.27 8.75 -7.28
N THR A 58 8.53 9.04 -6.21
CA THR A 58 8.92 8.61 -4.86
C THR A 58 8.36 7.22 -4.54
N GLY A 59 7.07 7.03 -4.83
CA GLY A 59 6.35 5.75 -4.78
C GLY A 59 5.63 5.51 -6.11
N LEU A 60 5.35 4.25 -6.42
CA LEU A 60 4.45 3.88 -7.51
C LEU A 60 3.88 2.49 -7.29
N THR A 61 2.56 2.39 -7.37
CA THR A 61 1.84 1.13 -7.42
C THR A 61 1.66 0.67 -8.87
N LEU A 62 2.12 -0.54 -9.17
CA LEU A 62 2.09 -1.15 -10.49
C LEU A 62 1.24 -2.42 -10.48
N PRO A 63 0.47 -2.69 -11.55
CA PRO A 63 -0.16 -3.99 -11.71
C PRO A 63 0.90 -5.07 -11.90
N GLU A 64 0.71 -6.23 -11.25
CA GLU A 64 1.53 -7.43 -11.41
C GLU A 64 0.63 -8.63 -11.71
N LYS A 65 1.20 -9.73 -12.23
CA LYS A 65 0.46 -10.98 -12.47
C LYS A 65 -0.24 -11.44 -11.18
N GLY A 66 -1.56 -11.26 -11.14
CA GLY A 66 -2.41 -11.69 -10.01
C GLY A 66 -2.53 -10.68 -8.87
N GLY A 67 -2.06 -9.44 -9.01
CA GLY A 67 -2.16 -8.43 -7.95
C GLY A 67 -1.48 -7.11 -8.30
N TYR A 68 -0.81 -6.54 -7.31
CA TYR A 68 -0.07 -5.28 -7.40
C TYR A 68 1.30 -5.43 -6.76
N VAL A 69 2.21 -4.54 -7.14
CA VAL A 69 3.50 -4.33 -6.49
C VAL A 69 3.70 -2.84 -6.26
N ILE A 70 4.30 -2.46 -5.15
CA ILE A 70 4.67 -1.07 -4.85
C ILE A 70 6.19 -0.91 -4.97
N GLY A 71 6.63 0.03 -5.79
CA GLY A 71 8.02 0.43 -5.94
C GLY A 71 8.33 1.68 -5.13
N TRP A 72 9.50 1.71 -4.49
CA TRP A 72 9.96 2.84 -3.68
C TRP A 72 11.31 3.37 -4.15
N ASN A 73 11.39 4.65 -4.53
CA ASN A 73 12.66 5.33 -4.71
C ASN A 73 13.20 5.77 -3.34
N LEU A 74 14.05 4.94 -2.72
CA LEU A 74 14.51 5.19 -1.34
C LEU A 74 15.26 6.51 -1.19
N ALA A 75 15.98 6.96 -2.22
CA ALA A 75 16.72 8.22 -2.19
C ALA A 75 15.80 9.44 -2.16
N LYS A 76 14.65 9.38 -2.85
CA LYS A 76 13.62 10.43 -2.77
C LYS A 76 12.80 10.32 -1.49
N LEU A 77 12.43 9.09 -1.12
CA LEU A 77 11.63 8.81 0.07
C LEU A 77 12.31 9.33 1.35
N ALA A 78 13.63 9.17 1.45
CA ALA A 78 14.43 9.65 2.59
C ALA A 78 14.50 11.19 2.73
N LYS A 79 14.16 11.95 1.68
CA LYS A 79 14.14 13.42 1.70
C LYS A 79 12.79 14.00 2.11
N LEU A 80 11.74 13.18 2.17
CA LEU A 80 10.41 13.63 2.55
C LEU A 80 10.33 13.82 4.06
N PRO A 81 9.53 14.79 4.55
CA PRO A 81 9.17 14.84 5.95
C PRO A 81 8.52 13.51 6.39
N PRO A 82 8.75 13.05 7.64
CA PRO A 82 8.29 11.73 8.06
C PRO A 82 6.77 11.50 7.87
N VAL A 83 5.94 12.52 8.14
CA VAL A 83 4.48 12.43 7.98
C VAL A 83 4.06 12.21 6.52
N VAL A 84 4.81 12.80 5.58
CA VAL A 84 4.54 12.70 4.14
C VAL A 84 4.95 11.32 3.63
N ARG A 85 6.07 10.80 4.13
CA ARG A 85 6.51 9.43 3.86
C ARG A 85 5.46 8.41 4.28
N ASP A 86 4.94 8.56 5.50
CA ASP A 86 3.92 7.65 6.03
C ASP A 86 2.62 7.78 5.23
N PHE A 87 2.18 9.00 4.92
CA PHE A 87 1.03 9.22 4.04
C PHE A 87 1.21 8.57 2.67
N LEU A 88 2.42 8.63 2.09
CA LEU A 88 2.70 8.04 0.79
C LEU A 88 2.54 6.51 0.81
N PHE A 89 2.91 5.83 1.91
CA PHE A 89 2.62 4.40 2.07
C PHE A 89 1.12 4.11 1.95
N PHE A 90 0.29 4.86 2.67
CA PHE A 90 -1.17 4.67 2.62
C PHE A 90 -1.76 5.03 1.25
N HIS A 91 -1.25 6.08 0.60
CA HIS A 91 -1.63 6.47 -0.75
C HIS A 91 -1.35 5.36 -1.77
N GLU A 92 -0.13 4.83 -1.80
CA GLU A 92 0.22 3.75 -2.73
C GLU A 92 -0.57 2.48 -2.42
N CYS A 93 -0.76 2.17 -1.14
CA CYS A 93 -1.61 1.04 -0.77
C CYS A 93 -3.06 1.20 -1.26
N ALA A 94 -3.60 2.41 -1.24
CA ALA A 94 -4.94 2.69 -1.75
C ALA A 94 -5.05 2.41 -3.25
N HIS A 95 -4.04 2.73 -4.06
CA HIS A 95 -4.01 2.36 -5.48
C HIS A 95 -4.21 0.85 -5.69
N ALA A 96 -3.63 0.01 -4.82
CA ALA A 96 -3.80 -1.45 -4.87
C ALA A 96 -5.15 -1.91 -4.30
N ARG A 97 -5.59 -1.33 -3.17
CA ARG A 97 -6.80 -1.74 -2.43
C ARG A 97 -8.10 -1.40 -3.17
N VAL A 98 -8.19 -0.20 -3.73
CA VAL A 98 -9.38 0.31 -4.45
C VAL A 98 -9.10 0.45 -5.95
N PRO A 99 -8.58 -0.61 -6.59
CA PRO A 99 -7.80 -0.62 -7.84
C PRO A 99 -8.05 0.58 -8.76
N THR A 100 -7.38 1.70 -8.48
CA THR A 100 -7.64 3.00 -9.12
C THR A 100 -6.34 3.59 -9.65
N THR A 101 -6.44 4.39 -10.71
CA THR A 101 -5.36 5.25 -11.21
C THR A 101 -5.65 6.72 -10.93
N VAL A 102 -6.73 7.03 -10.23
CA VAL A 102 -7.14 8.40 -9.91
C VAL A 102 -6.48 8.82 -8.61
N GLU A 103 -5.48 9.70 -8.72
CA GLU A 103 -4.68 10.23 -7.60
C GLU A 103 -5.55 10.78 -6.45
N LEU A 104 -6.67 11.45 -6.77
CA LEU A 104 -7.57 12.00 -5.76
C LEU A 104 -8.25 10.89 -4.96
N THR A 105 -8.63 9.80 -5.63
CA THR A 105 -9.21 8.62 -4.98
C THR A 105 -8.17 7.95 -4.09
N ALA A 106 -6.94 7.75 -4.59
CA ALA A 106 -5.86 7.16 -3.80
C ALA A 106 -5.48 8.01 -2.58
N ASN A 107 -5.38 9.33 -2.74
CA ASN A 107 -5.17 10.26 -1.63
C ASN A 107 -6.28 10.18 -0.58
N CYS A 108 -7.53 10.16 -1.03
CA CYS A 108 -8.72 10.12 -0.19
C CYS A 108 -8.81 8.81 0.62
N GLU A 109 -8.66 7.68 -0.07
CA GLU A 109 -8.71 6.36 0.52
C GLU A 109 -7.47 6.10 1.40
N GLY A 110 -6.29 6.57 0.99
CA GLY A 110 -5.08 6.52 1.80
C GLY A 110 -5.20 7.33 3.09
N LEU A 111 -5.76 8.54 3.04
CA LEU A 111 -5.98 9.33 4.26
C LEU A 111 -6.98 8.65 5.21
N LYS A 112 -8.07 8.06 4.68
CA LYS A 112 -9.00 7.27 5.49
C LYS A 112 -8.31 6.08 6.16
N ASP A 113 -7.48 5.34 5.42
CA ASP A 113 -6.75 4.18 5.94
C ASP A 113 -5.72 4.61 7.00
N MET A 114 -5.02 5.71 6.78
CA MET A 114 -4.06 6.27 7.74
C MET A 114 -4.76 6.69 9.05
N ARG A 115 -5.95 7.30 8.96
CA ARG A 115 -6.80 7.60 10.13
C ARG A 115 -7.26 6.33 10.84
N ALA A 116 -7.76 5.36 10.09
CA ALA A 116 -8.24 4.08 10.63
C ALA A 116 -7.11 3.29 11.33
N ALA A 117 -5.87 3.44 10.87
CA ALA A 117 -4.69 2.88 11.51
C ALA A 117 -4.23 3.65 12.77
N GLY A 118 -4.91 4.74 13.14
CA GLY A 118 -4.52 5.60 14.27
C GLY A 118 -3.27 6.44 14.01
N ARG A 119 -2.90 6.63 12.74
CA ARG A 119 -1.66 7.31 12.34
C ARG A 119 -1.88 8.71 11.78
N ALA A 120 -3.13 9.08 11.52
CA ALA A 120 -3.54 10.44 11.22
C ALA A 120 -4.50 10.96 12.29
N GLY A 121 -4.34 12.24 12.59
CA GLY A 121 -5.14 13.03 13.52
C GLY A 121 -4.81 14.50 13.29
N GLU A 122 -5.40 15.40 14.08
CA GLU A 122 -5.32 16.85 13.84
C GLU A 122 -3.90 17.36 13.56
N LYS A 123 -2.93 16.98 14.41
CA LYS A 123 -1.53 17.39 14.22
C LYS A 123 -0.94 16.88 12.90
N VAL A 124 -1.07 15.58 12.62
CA VAL A 124 -0.48 14.95 11.42
C VAL A 124 -1.10 15.53 10.16
N GLU A 125 -2.41 15.75 10.15
CA GLU A 125 -3.11 16.35 9.01
C GLU A 125 -2.78 17.82 8.83
N GLY A 126 -2.53 18.55 9.94
CA GLY A 126 -1.98 19.90 9.90
C GLY A 126 -0.57 19.94 9.27
N ASP A 127 0.31 19.02 9.65
CA ASP A 127 1.66 18.90 9.09
C ASP A 127 1.60 18.55 7.58
N LEU A 128 0.71 17.65 7.17
CA LEU A 128 0.46 17.33 5.77
C LEU A 128 -0.08 18.55 5.00
N ALA A 129 -1.05 19.28 5.57
CA ALA A 129 -1.59 20.48 4.95
C ALA A 129 -0.52 21.54 4.72
N ALA A 130 0.33 21.79 5.72
CA ALA A 130 1.45 22.72 5.61
C ALA A 130 2.41 22.30 4.48
N TYR A 131 2.75 21.01 4.41
CA TYR A 131 3.60 20.48 3.35
C TYR A 131 2.99 20.70 1.95
N PHE A 132 1.74 20.29 1.72
CA PHE A 132 1.13 20.42 0.40
C PHE A 132 0.87 21.88 0.01
N ASN A 133 0.55 22.76 0.96
CA ASN A 133 0.46 24.20 0.71
C ASN A 133 1.81 24.78 0.23
N GLY A 134 2.91 24.43 0.91
CA GLY A 134 4.25 24.88 0.54
C GLY A 134 4.75 24.34 -0.81
N ASN A 135 4.15 23.26 -1.32
CA ASN A 135 4.49 22.64 -2.61
C ASN A 135 3.48 22.97 -3.72
N ASN A 136 2.69 24.04 -3.60
CA ASN A 136 1.66 24.45 -4.58
C ASN A 136 0.57 23.40 -4.84
N ALA A 137 0.35 22.47 -3.90
CA ALA A 137 -0.64 21.40 -3.97
C ALA A 137 -1.79 21.59 -2.95
N GLY A 138 -1.87 22.75 -2.30
CA GLY A 138 -2.83 23.03 -1.22
C GLY A 138 -4.30 22.85 -1.62
N ALA A 139 -4.69 23.37 -2.79
CA ALA A 139 -6.05 23.19 -3.30
C ALA A 139 -6.39 21.71 -3.58
N TYR A 140 -5.41 20.93 -4.02
CA TYR A 140 -5.59 19.49 -4.24
C TYR A 140 -5.69 18.74 -2.91
N TRP A 141 -4.90 19.11 -1.92
CA TRP A 141 -4.99 18.57 -0.57
C TRP A 141 -6.36 18.86 0.08
N GLN A 142 -6.92 20.05 -0.10
CA GLN A 142 -8.28 20.36 0.37
C GLN A 142 -9.33 19.43 -0.25
N GLN A 143 -9.20 19.08 -1.53
CA GLN A 143 -10.08 18.09 -2.18
C GLN A 143 -9.90 16.70 -1.57
N THR A 144 -8.67 16.29 -1.27
CA THR A 144 -8.36 15.04 -0.57
C THR A 144 -9.07 14.98 0.78
N VAL A 145 -8.93 16.01 1.61
CA VAL A 145 -9.56 16.06 2.94
C VAL A 145 -11.09 16.06 2.82
N ALA A 146 -11.64 16.84 1.89
CA ALA A 146 -13.07 16.87 1.63
C ALA A 146 -13.61 15.50 1.19
N CYS A 147 -12.86 14.75 0.38
CA CYS A 147 -13.21 13.38 0.00
C CYS A 147 -13.11 12.42 1.20
N ALA A 148 -12.02 12.51 1.97
CA ALA A 148 -11.77 11.63 3.10
C ALA A 148 -12.82 11.78 4.21
N ASN A 149 -13.44 12.96 4.33
CA ASN A 149 -14.49 13.27 5.29
C ASN A 149 -15.89 12.83 4.82
N ARG A 150 -16.07 12.37 3.58
CA ARG A 150 -17.37 11.87 3.13
C ARG A 150 -17.71 10.59 3.89
N PRO A 151 -18.95 10.43 4.37
CA PRO A 151 -19.37 9.17 4.95
C PRO A 151 -19.20 8.03 3.93
N PRO A 152 -19.01 6.79 4.39
CA PRO A 152 -19.12 5.64 3.51
C PRO A 152 -20.45 5.71 2.77
N ASN A 153 -20.47 5.34 1.49
CA ASN A 153 -21.76 5.11 0.85
C ASN A 153 -22.50 4.04 1.67
N PRO A 154 -23.80 4.22 1.96
CA PRO A 154 -24.56 3.16 2.59
C PRO A 154 -24.42 1.89 1.74
N PRO A 155 -24.37 0.70 2.38
CA PRO A 155 -24.36 -0.54 1.63
C PRO A 155 -25.57 -0.55 0.70
N ASP A 156 -25.34 -1.05 -0.52
CA ASP A 156 -26.45 -1.26 -1.45
C ASP A 156 -27.52 -2.14 -0.76
N PRO A 157 -28.82 -1.85 -0.96
CA PRO A 157 -29.87 -2.74 -0.48
C PRO A 157 -29.61 -4.17 -0.97
N PRO A 158 -29.89 -5.21 -0.14
CA PRO A 158 -29.77 -6.58 -0.59
C PRO A 158 -30.58 -6.78 -1.88
N GLY A 159 -29.90 -7.18 -2.97
CA GLY A 159 -30.55 -7.48 -4.26
C GLY A 159 -30.44 -6.42 -5.36
N THR A 160 -29.82 -5.25 -5.13
CA THR A 160 -29.52 -4.34 -6.24
C THR A 160 -28.20 -4.72 -6.92
N LEU A 161 -28.28 -5.43 -8.05
CA LEU A 161 -27.15 -5.55 -8.98
C LEU A 161 -26.76 -4.15 -9.46
N ARG A 162 -25.55 -3.69 -9.09
CA ARG A 162 -24.96 -2.50 -9.72
C ARG A 162 -24.72 -2.80 -11.19
N VAL A 163 -25.52 -2.21 -12.06
CA VAL A 163 -25.15 -2.08 -13.47
C VAL A 163 -23.92 -1.17 -13.53
N PRO A 164 -22.79 -1.59 -14.13
CA PRO A 164 -21.63 -0.74 -14.28
C PRO A 164 -22.03 0.55 -15.00
N ARG A 165 -21.72 1.70 -14.38
CA ARG A 165 -21.91 2.99 -15.06
C ARG A 165 -20.93 3.02 -16.24
N PRO A 166 -21.38 3.26 -17.49
CA PRO A 166 -20.47 3.41 -18.60
C PRO A 166 -19.52 4.60 -18.36
N PRO A 167 -18.28 4.55 -18.87
CA PRO A 167 -17.39 5.70 -18.82
C PRO A 167 -18.04 6.86 -19.58
N GLY A 168 -18.09 8.03 -18.94
CA GLY A 168 -18.50 9.30 -19.56
C GLY A 168 -17.31 10.06 -20.11
#